data_AF-A0A929RST0-F1
#
_entry.id   AF-A0A929RST0-F1
#
_cell.length_a   1.000
_cell.length_b   1.000
_cell.length_c   1.000
_cell.angle_alpha   90.00
_cell.angle_beta   90.00
_cell.angle_gamma   90.00
#
_symmetry.space_group_name_H-M   'P 1'
#
loop_
_entity.id
_entity.type
_entity.pdbx_description
1 polymer ?
#
loop_
_entity_poly.entity_id
_entity_poly.type
_entity_poly.pdbx_seq_one_letter_code
_entity_poly.pdbx_strand_id
1 'polypeptide(L)'
;SAPPDEDAFTAKSHRPVSGPGIQITLSDAPTGQIPVGATANDLVIHQQDIEDTMNALWAGGAEAMTVQGVRITNRTVIRCIGNVILVDGTSYSPPYVIQAIGDPDTLRATVTANPRMVNYQAYVTKYGLGWDMQTKDSLSFAPATTSLTVNYATVEDTNG
;
A
#
# COMPACT_ATOMS: atom_id res chain seq x y z
N SER A 1 5.60 -19.52 1.37
CA SER A 1 6.54 -18.91 0.42
C SER A 1 7.77 -18.48 1.18
N ALA A 2 8.97 -18.62 0.62
CA ALA A 2 10.17 -18.01 1.21
C ALA A 2 9.96 -16.48 1.25
N PRO A 3 10.48 -15.76 2.28
CA PRO A 3 10.47 -14.31 2.25
C PRO A 3 11.19 -13.83 0.99
N PRO A 4 10.75 -12.71 0.39
CA PRO A 4 11.49 -12.12 -0.73
C PRO A 4 12.92 -11.84 -0.27
N ASP A 5 13.88 -12.13 -1.14
CA ASP A 5 15.27 -11.74 -0.95
C ASP A 5 15.32 -10.21 -0.70
N GLU A 6 15.65 -9.82 0.54
CA GLU A 6 15.65 -8.42 0.97
C GLU A 6 16.62 -7.57 0.12
N ASP A 7 17.70 -8.18 -0.38
CA ASP A 7 18.66 -7.51 -1.26
C ASP A 7 18.04 -7.24 -2.63
N ALA A 8 17.26 -8.20 -3.15
CA ALA A 8 16.54 -8.04 -4.41
C ALA A 8 15.44 -6.97 -4.32
N PHE A 9 14.68 -6.93 -3.21
CA PHE A 9 13.67 -5.89 -2.97
C PHE A 9 14.32 -4.51 -2.86
N THR A 10 15.38 -4.38 -2.07
CA THR A 10 16.12 -3.13 -1.87
C THR A 10 16.76 -2.65 -3.18
N ALA A 11 17.35 -3.55 -3.97
CA ALA A 11 17.90 -3.19 -5.28
C ALA A 11 16.81 -2.73 -6.26
N LYS A 12 15.65 -3.39 -6.28
CA LYS A 12 14.52 -3.01 -7.14
C LYS A 12 13.93 -1.66 -6.72
N SER A 13 13.85 -1.36 -5.41
CA SER A 13 13.22 -0.13 -4.92
C SER A 13 13.93 1.15 -5.36
N HIS A 14 15.25 1.10 -5.60
CA HIS A 14 16.06 2.23 -6.09
C HIS A 14 16.32 2.21 -7.60
N ARG A 15 15.50 1.48 -8.37
CA ARG A 15 15.54 1.48 -9.83
C ARG A 15 14.14 1.68 -10.42
N PRO A 16 14.03 2.19 -11.66
CA PRO A 16 12.77 2.14 -12.38
C PRO A 16 12.36 0.69 -12.58
N VAL A 17 11.10 0.38 -12.34
CA VAL A 17 10.53 -0.95 -12.58
C VAL A 17 9.19 -0.82 -13.28
N SER A 18 8.84 -1.80 -14.08
CA SER A 18 7.54 -1.90 -14.71
C SER A 18 7.07 -3.35 -14.79
N GLY A 19 5.76 -3.53 -14.92
CA GLY A 19 5.15 -4.85 -15.00
C GLY A 19 3.63 -4.80 -14.81
N PRO A 20 2.96 -5.95 -14.98
CA PRO A 20 1.54 -6.06 -14.69
C PRO A 20 1.30 -5.92 -13.18
N GLY A 21 0.05 -5.66 -12.80
CA GLY A 21 -0.31 -5.62 -11.40
C GLY A 21 -1.73 -5.14 -11.15
N ILE A 22 -1.95 -4.57 -9.96
CA ILE A 22 -3.25 -4.01 -9.58
C ILE A 22 -3.11 -2.60 -8.99
N GLN A 23 -4.16 -1.82 -9.18
CA GLN A 23 -4.38 -0.54 -8.52
C GLN A 23 -5.60 -0.66 -7.61
N ILE A 24 -5.44 -0.27 -6.36
CA ILE A 24 -6.52 -0.17 -5.38
C ILE A 24 -6.69 1.30 -5.01
N THR A 25 -7.92 1.79 -4.99
CA THR A 25 -8.28 3.15 -4.59
C THR A 25 -9.22 3.10 -3.42
N LEU A 26 -8.85 3.77 -2.33
CA LEU A 26 -9.61 3.87 -1.09
C LEU A 26 -10.13 5.31 -0.92
N SER A 27 -11.40 5.48 -0.62
CA SER A 27 -11.99 6.82 -0.40
C SER A 27 -12.82 6.86 0.88
N ASP A 28 -12.86 8.03 1.50
CA ASP A 28 -13.82 8.32 2.56
C ASP A 28 -15.26 8.11 2.06
N ALA A 29 -16.16 7.91 3.00
CA ALA A 29 -17.58 7.87 2.70
C ALA A 29 -18.04 9.24 2.16
N PRO A 30 -19.04 9.28 1.27
CA PRO A 30 -19.61 10.53 0.79
C PRO A 30 -20.01 11.46 1.95
N THR A 31 -19.69 12.74 1.80
CA THR A 31 -20.08 13.75 2.78
C THR A 31 -21.60 13.92 2.79
N GLY A 32 -22.22 13.98 3.97
CA GLY A 32 -23.67 14.12 4.10
C GLY A 32 -24.25 13.42 5.33
N GLN A 33 -25.31 12.63 5.13
CA GLN A 33 -25.98 11.92 6.21
C GLN A 33 -25.08 10.82 6.78
N ILE A 34 -24.71 10.99 8.06
CA ILE A 34 -24.05 9.96 8.85
C ILE A 34 -25.05 8.81 9.06
N PRO A 35 -24.74 7.57 8.64
CA PRO A 35 -25.59 6.41 8.89
C PRO A 35 -25.89 6.26 10.39
N VAL A 36 -27.10 5.80 10.73
CA VAL A 36 -27.49 5.61 12.14
C VAL A 36 -26.52 4.67 12.84
N GLY A 37 -25.92 5.15 13.93
CA GLY A 37 -24.94 4.39 14.71
C GLY A 37 -23.50 4.45 14.19
N ALA A 38 -23.22 5.19 13.12
CA ALA A 38 -21.86 5.48 12.68
C ALA A 38 -21.26 6.67 13.44
N THR A 39 -19.96 6.61 13.68
CA THR A 39 -19.15 7.74 14.17
C THR A 39 -18.36 8.35 13.02
N ALA A 40 -17.84 9.57 13.19
CA ALA A 40 -16.97 10.18 12.18
C ALA A 40 -15.75 9.30 11.86
N ASN A 41 -15.29 8.50 12.83
CA ASN A 41 -14.18 7.57 12.65
C ASN A 41 -14.53 6.40 11.70
N ASP A 42 -15.80 6.04 11.57
CA ASP A 42 -16.24 4.96 10.67
C ASP A 42 -16.33 5.39 9.20
N LEU A 43 -16.24 6.70 8.94
CA LEU A 43 -16.53 7.31 7.64
C LEU A 43 -15.27 7.77 6.89
N VAL A 44 -14.10 7.64 7.50
CA VAL A 44 -12.83 8.11 6.94
C VAL A 44 -11.83 6.96 6.82
N ILE A 45 -10.96 7.05 5.82
CA ILE A 45 -9.85 6.12 5.66
C ILE A 45 -8.79 6.39 6.73
N HIS A 46 -8.31 5.31 7.34
CA HIS A 46 -7.25 5.35 8.33
C HIS A 46 -5.94 4.82 7.78
N GLN A 47 -4.84 5.14 8.47
CA GLN A 47 -3.53 4.55 8.21
C GLN A 47 -3.58 3.03 8.19
N GLN A 48 -4.35 2.41 9.10
CA GLN A 48 -4.49 0.95 9.17
C GLN A 48 -5.08 0.37 7.88
N ASP A 49 -6.01 1.06 7.20
CA ASP A 49 -6.62 0.56 5.96
C ASP A 49 -5.59 0.50 4.82
N ILE A 50 -4.72 1.52 4.76
CA ILE A 50 -3.61 1.56 3.80
C ILE A 50 -2.61 0.44 4.13
N GLU A 51 -2.19 0.33 5.39
CA GLU A 51 -1.23 -0.70 5.83
C GLU A 51 -1.77 -2.12 5.62
N ASP A 52 -3.04 -2.37 5.93
CA ASP A 52 -3.69 -3.67 5.72
C ASP A 52 -3.76 -4.01 4.23
N THR A 53 -4.06 -3.02 3.38
CA THR A 53 -4.04 -3.18 1.92
C THR A 53 -2.63 -3.53 1.43
N MET A 54 -1.62 -2.80 1.89
CA MET A 54 -0.22 -3.07 1.53
C MET A 54 0.22 -4.45 1.99
N ASN A 55 -0.11 -4.84 3.21
CA ASN A 55 0.22 -6.14 3.76
C ASN A 55 -0.44 -7.28 2.99
N ALA A 56 -1.70 -7.10 2.56
CA ALA A 56 -2.39 -8.08 1.73
C ALA A 56 -1.73 -8.22 0.35
N LEU A 57 -1.30 -7.11 -0.26
CA LEU A 57 -0.56 -7.11 -1.52
C LEU A 57 0.80 -7.80 -1.39
N TRP A 58 1.54 -7.53 -0.31
CA TRP A 58 2.81 -8.22 -0.04
C TRP A 58 2.61 -9.73 0.19
N ALA A 59 1.58 -10.11 0.94
CA ALA A 59 1.22 -11.51 1.11
C ALA A 59 0.85 -12.19 -0.22
N GLY A 60 0.30 -11.42 -1.17
CA GLY A 60 -0.02 -11.85 -2.53
C GLY A 60 1.17 -11.88 -3.48
N GLY A 61 2.39 -11.59 -3.01
CA GLY A 61 3.60 -11.65 -3.81
C GLY A 61 3.88 -10.39 -4.64
N ALA A 62 3.38 -9.22 -4.22
CA ALA A 62 3.78 -7.96 -4.84
C ALA A 62 5.31 -7.81 -4.80
N GLU A 63 5.90 -7.35 -5.91
CA GLU A 63 7.35 -7.18 -6.05
C GLU A 63 7.79 -5.72 -5.89
N ALA A 64 6.88 -4.79 -6.16
CA ALA A 64 7.08 -3.37 -5.99
C ALA A 64 5.73 -2.71 -5.75
N MET A 65 5.73 -1.57 -5.04
CA MET A 65 4.49 -0.88 -4.68
C MET A 65 4.70 0.63 -4.62
N THR A 66 3.64 1.38 -4.90
CA THR A 66 3.54 2.80 -4.59
C THR A 66 2.29 3.10 -3.76
N VAL A 67 2.38 4.13 -2.92
CA VAL A 67 1.22 4.77 -2.29
C VAL A 67 1.27 6.24 -2.68
N GLN A 68 0.20 6.72 -3.33
CA GLN A 68 0.14 8.06 -3.93
C GLN A 68 1.35 8.37 -4.83
N GLY A 69 1.81 7.34 -5.57
CA GLY A 69 2.98 7.43 -6.46
C GLY A 69 4.34 7.41 -5.76
N VAL A 70 4.39 7.47 -4.42
CA VAL A 70 5.63 7.36 -3.65
C VAL A 70 6.05 5.89 -3.59
N ARG A 71 7.28 5.61 -4.01
CA ARG A 71 7.84 4.25 -4.01
C ARG A 71 7.98 3.74 -2.57
N ILE A 72 7.38 2.58 -2.30
CA ILE A 72 7.49 1.93 -1.01
C ILE A 72 8.81 1.19 -0.88
N THR A 73 9.48 1.42 0.25
CA THR A 73 10.73 0.79 0.69
C THR A 73 10.59 0.36 2.15
N ASN A 74 11.61 -0.32 2.69
CA ASN A 74 11.70 -0.62 4.12
C ASN A 74 11.88 0.61 5.02
N ARG A 75 12.14 1.80 4.45
CA ARG A 75 12.30 3.07 5.18
C ARG A 75 11.15 4.05 4.94
N THR A 76 10.20 3.70 4.07
CA THR A 76 9.07 4.58 3.77
C THR A 76 8.12 4.62 4.97
N VAL A 77 7.80 5.83 5.42
CA VAL A 77 6.89 6.04 6.55
C VAL A 77 5.50 6.40 6.04
N ILE A 78 4.48 5.72 6.58
CA ILE A 78 3.07 6.08 6.43
C ILE A 78 2.56 6.50 7.79
N ARG A 79 1.96 7.68 7.88
CA ARG A 79 1.50 8.23 9.16
C ARG A 79 0.21 9.02 9.00
N CYS A 80 -0.78 8.72 9.82
CA CYS A 80 -1.97 9.57 9.94
C CYS A 80 -1.68 10.84 10.76
N ILE A 81 -2.09 12.00 10.24
CA ILE A 81 -2.11 13.26 10.99
C ILE A 81 -3.45 13.95 10.72
N GLY A 82 -4.30 14.02 11.75
CA GLY A 82 -5.66 14.58 11.59
C GLY A 82 -6.48 13.72 10.63
N ASN A 83 -6.91 14.30 9.51
CA ASN A 83 -7.70 13.64 8.47
C ASN A 83 -6.90 13.39 7.17
N VAL A 84 -5.57 13.45 7.24
CA VAL A 84 -4.68 13.23 6.10
C VAL A 84 -3.65 12.15 6.42
N ILE A 85 -3.16 11.50 5.37
CA ILE A 85 -2.09 10.52 5.46
C ILE A 85 -0.82 11.13 4.90
N LEU A 86 0.24 11.10 5.70
CA LEU A 86 1.58 11.44 5.27
C LEU A 86 2.25 10.19 4.70
N VAL A 87 2.79 10.32 3.50
CA VAL A 87 3.63 9.30 2.85
C VAL A 87 5.00 9.94 2.60
N ASP A 88 6.03 9.45 3.28
CA ASP A 88 7.39 10.01 3.28
C ASP A 88 7.43 11.54 3.48
N GLY A 89 6.64 12.03 4.44
CA GLY A 89 6.56 13.45 4.79
C GLY A 89 5.62 14.30 3.92
N THR A 90 5.09 13.76 2.82
CA THR A 90 4.12 14.47 1.97
C THR A 90 2.70 14.13 2.38
N SER A 91 1.86 15.15 2.60
CA SER A 91 0.47 14.99 3.01
C SER A 91 -0.46 14.71 1.83
N TYR A 92 -1.35 13.72 1.98
CA TYR A 92 -2.35 13.35 1.00
C TYR A 92 -3.75 13.23 1.64
N SER A 93 -4.74 13.74 0.91
CA SER A 93 -6.16 13.52 1.19
C SER A 93 -6.69 12.36 0.34
N PRO A 94 -7.81 11.74 0.74
CA PRO A 94 -8.48 10.74 -0.10
C PRO A 94 -8.93 11.36 -1.45
N PRO A 95 -9.05 10.56 -2.52
CA PRO A 95 -8.81 9.12 -2.56
C PRO A 95 -7.31 8.75 -2.48
N TYR A 96 -7.03 7.63 -1.82
CA TYR A 96 -5.70 7.05 -1.69
C TYR A 96 -5.49 5.96 -2.72
N VAL A 97 -4.50 6.14 -3.59
CA VAL A 97 -4.15 5.19 -4.64
C VAL A 97 -2.95 4.35 -4.21
N ILE A 98 -3.13 3.04 -4.20
CA ILE A 98 -2.11 2.05 -3.90
C ILE A 98 -1.93 1.20 -5.16
N GLN A 99 -0.72 1.13 -5.71
CA GLN A 99 -0.43 0.33 -6.89
C GLN A 99 0.64 -0.69 -6.56
N ALA A 100 0.48 -1.92 -7.04
CA ALA A 100 1.46 -2.98 -6.84
C ALA A 100 1.72 -3.72 -8.15
N ILE A 101 3.00 -3.98 -8.43
CA ILE A 101 3.45 -4.85 -9.52
C ILE A 101 3.57 -6.28 -8.99
N GLY A 102 3.04 -7.24 -9.73
CA GLY A 102 3.04 -8.67 -9.41
C GLY A 102 2.03 -9.43 -10.28
N ASP A 103 1.84 -10.72 -10.02
CA ASP A 103 0.82 -11.53 -10.70
C ASP A 103 -0.59 -11.00 -10.35
N PRO A 104 -1.36 -10.41 -11.30
CA PRO A 104 -2.59 -9.69 -10.94
C PRO A 104 -3.68 -10.58 -10.36
N ASP A 105 -3.76 -11.84 -10.79
CA ASP A 105 -4.76 -12.78 -10.30
C ASP A 105 -4.46 -13.21 -8.85
N THR A 106 -3.18 -13.48 -8.55
CA THR A 106 -2.72 -13.82 -7.21
C THR A 106 -2.89 -12.64 -6.24
N LEU A 107 -2.54 -11.42 -6.68
CA LEU A 107 -2.73 -10.21 -5.89
C LEU A 107 -4.20 -9.99 -5.56
N ARG A 108 -5.07 -10.04 -6.57
CA ARG A 108 -6.51 -9.86 -6.40
C ARG A 108 -7.10 -10.92 -5.47
N ALA A 109 -6.76 -12.20 -5.68
CA ALA A 109 -7.24 -13.30 -4.86
C ALA A 109 -6.82 -13.14 -3.40
N THR A 110 -5.56 -12.79 -3.15
CA THR A 110 -5.02 -12.62 -1.80
C THR A 110 -5.62 -11.41 -1.09
N VAL A 111 -5.77 -10.28 -1.78
CA VAL A 111 -6.45 -9.09 -1.23
C VAL A 111 -7.90 -9.41 -0.89
N THR A 112 -8.62 -10.09 -1.78
CA THR A 112 -10.03 -10.45 -1.57
C THR A 112 -10.22 -11.42 -0.40
N ALA A 113 -9.29 -12.36 -0.21
CA ALA A 113 -9.36 -13.36 0.86
C ALA A 113 -8.80 -12.86 2.21
N ASN A 114 -8.09 -11.72 2.23
CA ASN A 114 -7.48 -11.21 3.45
C ASN A 114 -8.58 -10.80 4.48
N PRO A 115 -8.57 -11.32 5.72
CA PRO A 115 -9.62 -11.03 6.70
C PRO A 115 -9.78 -9.54 7.05
N ARG A 116 -8.70 -8.76 7.03
CA ARG A 116 -8.75 -7.30 7.26
C ARG A 116 -9.47 -6.60 6.11
N MET A 117 -9.18 -7.00 4.88
CA MET A 117 -9.83 -6.45 3.70
C MET A 117 -11.29 -6.88 3.59
N VAL A 118 -11.64 -8.10 3.98
CA VAL A 118 -13.04 -8.54 4.10
C VAL A 118 -13.81 -7.66 5.10
N ASN A 119 -13.21 -7.35 6.24
CA ASN A 119 -13.81 -6.42 7.21
C ASN A 119 -13.96 -5.00 6.62
N TYR A 120 -12.94 -4.50 5.92
CA TYR A 120 -13.02 -3.22 5.22
C TYR A 120 -14.17 -3.19 4.19
N GLN A 121 -14.37 -4.26 3.41
CA GLN A 121 -15.50 -4.38 2.47
C GLN A 121 -16.88 -4.34 3.17
N ALA A 122 -16.97 -4.83 4.41
CA ALA A 122 -18.19 -4.68 5.20
C ALA A 122 -18.44 -3.20 5.56
N TYR A 123 -17.39 -2.41 5.81
CA TYR A 123 -17.49 -0.97 6.06
C TYR A 123 -17.82 -0.19 4.78
N VAL A 124 -17.26 -0.58 3.63
CA VAL A 124 -17.68 -0.09 2.30
C VAL A 124 -19.19 -0.26 2.12
N THR A 125 -19.72 -1.45 2.40
CA THR A 125 -21.15 -1.74 2.25
C THR A 125 -22.00 -0.98 3.27
N LYS A 126 -21.56 -0.91 4.53
CA LYS A 126 -22.35 -0.36 5.64
C LYS A 126 -22.34 1.17 5.66
N TYR A 127 -21.21 1.78 5.34
CA TYR A 127 -20.97 3.22 5.52
C TYR A 127 -20.70 3.96 4.23
N GLY A 128 -20.52 3.26 3.11
CA GLY A 128 -20.28 3.87 1.81
C GLY A 128 -18.84 4.31 1.57
N LEU A 129 -17.86 3.76 2.32
CA LEU A 129 -16.44 3.95 1.97
C LEU A 129 -16.19 3.54 0.51
N GLY A 130 -15.30 4.24 -0.18
CA GLY A 130 -14.96 3.93 -1.56
C GLY A 130 -13.94 2.79 -1.65
N TRP A 131 -14.22 1.82 -2.50
CA TRP A 131 -13.29 0.77 -2.92
C TRP A 131 -13.35 0.59 -4.43
N ASP A 132 -12.21 0.72 -5.09
CA ASP A 132 -12.03 0.33 -6.48
C ASP A 132 -10.74 -0.46 -6.63
N MET A 133 -10.83 -1.66 -7.22
CA MET A 133 -9.68 -2.53 -7.45
C MET A 133 -9.64 -2.90 -8.93
N GLN A 134 -8.59 -2.46 -9.62
CA GLN A 134 -8.42 -2.59 -11.06
C GLN A 134 -7.16 -3.35 -11.40
N THR A 135 -7.25 -4.35 -12.28
CA THR A 135 -6.09 -4.95 -12.94
C THR A 135 -5.48 -3.96 -13.91
N LYS A 136 -4.15 -3.94 -13.99
CA LYS A 136 -3.36 -3.09 -14.89
C LYS A 136 -2.39 -3.96 -15.65
N ASP A 137 -2.46 -3.91 -16.98
CA ASP A 137 -1.54 -4.65 -17.86
C ASP A 137 -0.10 -4.15 -17.74
N SER A 138 0.06 -2.88 -17.40
CA SER A 138 1.36 -2.26 -17.18
C SER A 138 1.27 -1.12 -16.17
N LEU A 139 2.10 -1.21 -15.14
CA LEU A 139 2.43 -0.17 -14.18
C LEU A 139 3.91 0.17 -14.34
N SER A 140 4.28 1.41 -14.04
CA SER A 140 5.68 1.86 -14.07
C SER A 140 5.96 2.73 -12.85
N PHE A 141 6.97 2.37 -12.07
CA PHE A 141 7.35 3.06 -10.85
C PHE A 141 8.74 3.66 -10.98
N ALA A 142 8.87 4.91 -10.57
CA ALA A 142 10.16 5.56 -10.41
C ALA A 142 10.97 4.94 -9.26
N PRO A 143 12.30 5.13 -9.24
CA PRO A 143 13.13 4.84 -8.07
C PRO A 143 12.62 5.55 -6.80
N ALA A 144 12.84 4.93 -5.65
CA ALA A 144 12.69 5.60 -4.36
C ALA A 144 13.72 6.71 -4.20
N THR A 145 13.28 7.83 -3.62
CA THR A 145 14.09 9.03 -3.36
C THR A 145 14.78 9.00 -1.99
N THR A 146 14.32 8.14 -1.09
CA THR A 146 14.89 7.97 0.26
C THR A 146 16.32 7.44 0.18
N SER A 147 17.28 8.03 0.91
CA SER A 147 18.67 7.56 0.86
C SER A 147 18.87 6.24 1.61
N LEU A 148 19.66 5.34 1.03
CA LEU A 148 20.14 4.12 1.68
C LEU A 148 21.47 4.27 2.41
N THR A 149 22.11 5.45 2.37
CA THR A 149 23.43 5.66 2.99
C THR A 149 23.43 5.21 4.46
N VAL A 150 24.40 4.35 4.80
CA VAL A 150 24.73 3.96 6.17
C VAL A 150 26.07 4.59 6.52
N ASN A 151 26.16 5.22 7.69
CA ASN A 151 27.38 5.95 8.11
C ASN A 151 28.29 5.11 9.01
N TYR A 152 27.77 4.06 9.64
CA TYR A 152 28.46 3.31 10.69
C TYR A 152 28.50 1.80 10.45
N ALA A 153 27.45 1.23 9.83
CA ALA A 153 27.39 -0.20 9.57
C ALA A 153 28.38 -0.61 8.47
N THR A 154 29.06 -1.74 8.67
CA THR A 154 29.95 -2.38 7.69
C THR A 154 29.47 -3.81 7.43
N VAL A 155 29.68 -4.32 6.22
CA VAL A 155 29.40 -5.72 5.89
C VAL A 155 30.40 -6.60 6.64
N GLU A 156 29.91 -7.59 7.39
CA GLU A 156 30.77 -8.67 7.90
C GLU A 156 30.98 -9.70 6.80
N ASP A 157 32.23 -10.02 6.47
CA ASP A 157 32.54 -11.11 5.55
C ASP A 157 32.10 -12.44 6.19
N THR A 158 31.12 -13.10 5.59
CA THR A 158 30.77 -14.47 5.98
C THR A 158 31.83 -15.41 5.42
N ASN A 159 32.78 -15.83 6.25
CA ASN A 159 33.63 -16.98 5.93
C ASN A 159 32.70 -18.20 5.82
N GLY A 160 32.62 -18.75 4.60
CA GLY A 160 31.63 -19.76 4.18
C GLY A 160 31.65 -21.08 4.92
#